data_AF-A0A0R0KSC0-F1
#
_entry.id   AF-A0A0R0KSC0-F1
#
_cell.length_a   1.000
_cell.length_b   1.000
_cell.length_c   1.000
_cell.angle_alpha   90.00
_cell.angle_beta   90.00
_cell.angle_gamma   90.00
#
_symmetry.space_group_name_H-M   'P 1'
#
loop_
_entity.id
_entity.type
_entity.pdbx_description
1 polymer ?
#
loop_
_entity_poly.entity_id
_entity_poly.type
_entity_poly.pdbx_seq_one_letter_code
_entity_poly.pdbx_strand_id
1 'polypeptide(L)'
;FIQIPNLKPLNPSLIVFGPGTPPSSSSIVFGTVLPQFFLLLFLFFFVKCRFVVVGRSFFSSSLGKPGTLGSGTEYWRGYYQSLRPTQMGLSLNINVSARAFYEPIPAIDFIESHFRVNPSRPNQAMVYDSIAAVLIPSAANTRNPRKKKRV
;
A
#
# COMPACT_ATOMS: atom_id res chain seq x y z
N PHE A 1 -13.63 -8.67 3.67
CA PHE A 1 -12.51 -9.55 3.30
C PHE A 1 -12.96 -10.34 2.09
N ILE A 2 -12.34 -10.16 0.93
CA ILE A 2 -12.63 -11.03 -0.22
C ILE A 2 -11.89 -12.34 0.03
N GLN A 3 -12.62 -13.45 0.06
CA GLN A 3 -12.01 -14.77 0.12
C GLN A 3 -11.44 -15.07 -1.26
N ILE A 4 -10.11 -15.05 -1.38
CA ILE A 4 -9.44 -15.30 -2.65
C ILE A 4 -9.30 -16.82 -2.81
N PRO A 5 -9.89 -17.44 -3.85
CA PRO A 5 -9.74 -18.86 -4.09
C PRO A 5 -8.26 -19.21 -4.36
N ASN A 6 -7.83 -20.37 -3.85
CA ASN A 6 -6.48 -20.94 -4.01
C ASN A 6 -5.33 -20.26 -3.23
N LEU A 7 -5.57 -19.35 -2.29
CA LEU A 7 -4.52 -19.01 -1.31
C LEU A 7 -4.34 -20.19 -0.34
N LYS A 8 -3.29 -20.98 -0.53
CA LYS A 8 -2.90 -22.02 0.43
C LYS A 8 -2.54 -21.34 1.76
N PRO A 9 -3.22 -21.63 2.88
CA PRO A 9 -2.80 -21.11 4.16
C PRO A 9 -1.42 -21.67 4.48
N LEU A 10 -0.43 -20.79 4.69
CA LEU A 10 0.81 -21.20 5.35
C LEU A 10 0.51 -21.33 6.84
N ASN A 11 1.09 -22.34 7.47
CA ASN A 11 1.06 -22.48 8.92
C ASN A 11 1.66 -21.20 9.52
N PRO A 12 0.95 -20.42 10.35
CA PRO A 12 1.45 -19.15 10.85
C PRO A 12 2.76 -19.37 11.60
N SER A 13 3.85 -18.77 11.11
CA SER A 13 5.14 -18.81 11.79
C SER A 13 5.09 -17.84 12.97
N LEU A 14 4.82 -18.37 14.16
CA LEU A 14 4.96 -17.62 15.41
C LEU A 14 6.43 -17.61 15.80
N ILE A 15 7.10 -16.46 15.68
CA ILE A 15 8.46 -16.27 16.16
C ILE A 15 8.37 -15.66 17.55
N VAL A 16 8.79 -16.40 18.57
CA VAL A 16 8.88 -15.90 19.95
C VAL A 16 10.29 -15.37 20.17
N PHE A 17 10.39 -14.06 20.37
CA PHE A 17 11.58 -13.44 20.92
C PHE A 17 11.54 -13.70 22.42
N GLY A 18 12.46 -14.53 22.91
CA GLY A 18 12.63 -14.77 24.34
C GLY A 18 12.89 -13.47 25.11
N PRO A 19 12.84 -13.49 26.45
CA PRO A 19 13.31 -12.36 27.23
C PRO A 19 14.82 -12.28 26.96
N GLY A 20 15.24 -11.39 26.07
CA GLY A 20 16.65 -11.04 25.97
C GLY A 20 17.14 -10.72 27.38
N THR A 21 18.35 -11.13 27.71
CA THR A 21 19.00 -10.78 28.99
C THR A 21 18.62 -9.33 29.35
N PRO A 22 17.92 -9.08 30.46
CA PRO A 22 17.58 -7.71 30.82
C PRO A 22 18.88 -6.93 30.87
N PRO A 23 19.01 -5.79 30.15
CA PRO A 23 20.20 -4.98 30.28
C PRO A 23 20.37 -4.68 31.78
N SER A 24 21.52 -5.07 32.32
CA SER A 24 21.87 -4.90 33.73
C SER A 24 21.46 -3.51 34.18
N SER A 25 20.65 -3.43 35.23
CA SER A 25 20.14 -2.19 35.82
C SER A 25 21.26 -1.16 35.94
N SER A 26 21.20 -0.12 35.09
CA SER A 26 21.79 1.23 35.21
C SER A 26 22.26 1.69 33.83
N SER A 27 21.62 2.73 33.30
CA SER A 27 21.88 3.37 32.01
C SER A 27 21.20 2.66 30.83
N ILE A 28 20.02 3.17 30.48
CA ILE A 28 19.71 3.47 29.07
C ILE A 28 20.95 4.21 28.55
N VAL A 29 21.90 3.47 27.97
CA VAL A 29 23.11 4.06 27.41
C VAL A 29 22.61 4.93 26.27
N PHE A 30 22.62 6.25 26.47
CA PHE A 30 22.06 7.22 25.52
C PHE A 30 22.60 7.00 24.09
N GLY A 31 23.82 6.45 23.98
CA GLY A 31 24.45 6.06 22.71
C GLY A 31 23.86 4.85 21.98
N THR A 32 23.11 3.94 22.63
CA THR A 32 22.52 2.75 21.95
C THR A 32 21.05 2.92 21.60
N VAL A 33 20.32 3.71 22.39
CA VAL A 33 18.88 3.91 22.21
C VAL A 33 18.58 4.68 20.93
N LEU A 34 19.35 5.73 20.63
CA LEU A 34 19.18 6.51 19.40
C LEU A 34 19.31 5.62 18.13
N PRO A 35 20.39 4.84 17.94
CA PRO A 35 20.48 3.89 16.81
C PRO A 35 19.29 2.93 16.69
N GLN A 36 18.77 2.42 17.81
CA GLN A 36 17.60 1.51 17.79
C GLN A 36 16.32 2.22 17.32
N PHE A 37 16.08 3.45 17.78
CA PHE A 37 14.97 4.27 17.28
C PHE A 37 15.13 4.61 15.79
N PHE A 38 16.34 4.95 15.35
CA PHE A 38 16.64 5.18 13.94
C PHE A 38 16.43 3.92 13.09
N LEU A 39 16.83 2.75 13.58
CA LEU A 39 16.59 1.47 12.91
C LEU A 39 15.09 1.19 12.80
N LEU A 40 14.31 1.40 13.87
CA LEU A 40 12.86 1.21 13.84
C LEU A 40 12.17 2.17 12.86
N LEU A 41 12.56 3.45 12.88
CA LEU A 41 12.04 4.47 11.97
C LEU A 41 12.43 4.16 10.52
N PHE A 42 13.67 3.74 10.29
CA PHE A 42 14.15 3.32 8.98
C PHE A 42 13.36 2.12 8.46
N LEU A 43 13.16 1.09 9.28
CA LEU A 43 12.33 -0.06 8.92
C LEU A 43 10.88 0.34 8.61
N PHE A 44 10.30 1.25 9.40
CA PHE A 44 8.96 1.76 9.15
C PHE A 44 8.87 2.53 7.83
N PHE A 45 9.81 3.43 7.58
CA PHE A 45 9.90 4.19 6.33
C PHE A 45 10.14 3.27 5.13
N PHE A 46 11.07 2.32 5.26
CA PHE A 46 11.39 1.33 4.25
C PHE A 46 10.17 0.51 3.84
N VAL A 47 9.37 0.04 4.80
CA VAL A 47 8.14 -0.69 4.51
C VAL A 47 7.12 0.22 3.81
N LYS A 48 6.92 1.45 4.30
CA LYS A 48 5.95 2.37 3.69
C LYS A 48 6.28 2.77 2.25
N CYS A 49 7.55 2.94 1.91
CA CYS A 49 7.94 3.31 0.56
C CYS A 49 7.87 2.16 -0.45
N ARG A 50 7.82 0.91 0.02
CA ARG A 50 7.87 -0.29 -0.84
C ARG A 50 6.58 -1.08 -0.89
N PHE A 51 5.71 -0.91 0.10
CA PHE A 51 4.49 -1.66 0.25
C PHE A 51 3.30 -0.73 0.50
N VAL A 52 2.14 -1.10 -0.03
CA VAL A 52 0.88 -0.50 0.34
C VAL A 52 0.48 -1.09 1.69
N VAL A 53 0.60 -0.27 2.74
CA VAL A 53 0.25 -0.66 4.11
C VAL A 53 -1.23 -0.40 4.35
N VAL A 54 -1.98 -1.43 4.73
CA VAL A 54 -3.35 -1.28 5.20
C VAL A 54 -3.54 -1.97 6.55
N GLY A 55 -3.73 -1.17 7.59
CA GLY A 55 -3.82 -1.66 8.96
C GLY A 55 -2.54 -2.39 9.37
N ARG A 56 -2.66 -3.68 9.70
CA ARG A 56 -1.55 -4.56 10.10
C ARG A 56 -1.00 -5.43 8.97
N SER A 57 -1.46 -5.18 7.75
CA SER A 57 -1.02 -5.91 6.57
C SER A 57 -0.30 -4.99 5.61
N PHE A 58 0.67 -5.52 4.90
CA PHE A 58 1.39 -4.83 3.84
C PHE A 58 1.33 -5.65 2.55
N PHE A 59 1.05 -4.98 1.43
CA PHE A 59 0.80 -5.59 0.13
C PHE A 59 1.72 -4.99 -0.93
N SER A 60 2.08 -5.77 -1.94
CA SER A 60 2.79 -5.28 -3.11
C SER A 60 2.54 -6.19 -4.31
N SER A 61 2.40 -5.59 -5.49
CA SER A 61 2.35 -6.31 -6.78
C SER A 61 3.66 -7.06 -7.09
N SER A 62 4.74 -6.77 -6.37
CA SER A 62 6.02 -7.49 -6.47
C SER A 62 6.10 -8.78 -5.65
N LEU A 63 5.18 -9.03 -4.71
CA LEU A 63 5.16 -10.23 -3.85
C LEU A 63 4.64 -11.48 -4.56
N GLY A 64 4.70 -11.51 -5.89
CA GLY A 64 4.17 -12.54 -6.78
C GLY A 64 3.27 -11.93 -7.85
N LYS A 65 2.94 -12.71 -8.89
CA LYS A 65 2.02 -12.24 -9.94
C LYS A 65 0.70 -11.80 -9.31
N PRO A 66 0.25 -10.55 -9.55
CA PRO A 66 -1.12 -10.16 -9.30
C PRO A 66 -2.05 -11.14 -10.00
N GLY A 67 -3.10 -11.59 -9.32
CA GLY A 67 -4.11 -12.42 -9.96
C GLY A 67 -5.38 -11.62 -10.20
N THR A 68 -5.99 -11.78 -11.37
CA THR A 68 -7.23 -11.10 -11.72
C THR A 68 -8.40 -11.69 -10.92
N LEU A 69 -9.19 -10.84 -10.27
CA LEU A 69 -10.49 -11.20 -9.67
C LEU A 69 -11.63 -11.01 -10.67
N GLY A 70 -11.37 -10.29 -11.76
CA GLY A 70 -12.37 -9.85 -12.73
C GLY A 70 -12.91 -8.46 -12.37
N SER A 71 -13.76 -7.90 -13.23
CA SER A 71 -14.35 -6.56 -13.03
C SER A 71 -13.31 -5.46 -12.74
N GLY A 72 -12.15 -5.52 -13.39
CA GLY A 72 -11.09 -4.53 -13.25
C GLY A 72 -10.37 -4.58 -11.90
N THR A 73 -10.54 -5.67 -11.16
CA THR A 73 -9.92 -5.85 -9.85
C THR A 73 -8.91 -6.97 -9.94
N GLU A 74 -7.73 -6.74 -9.36
CA GLU A 74 -6.69 -7.73 -9.14
C GLU A 74 -6.48 -7.94 -7.64
N TYR A 75 -5.93 -9.07 -7.22
CA TYR A 75 -5.44 -9.22 -5.86
C TYR A 75 -3.93 -9.11 -5.81
N TRP A 76 -3.45 -8.40 -4.80
CA TRP A 76 -2.04 -8.39 -4.43
C TRP A 76 -1.84 -9.26 -3.20
N ARG A 77 -0.74 -10.02 -3.24
CA ARG A 77 -0.26 -10.77 -2.09
C ARG A 77 0.40 -9.81 -1.10
N GLY A 78 0.37 -10.21 0.16
CA GLY A 78 0.90 -9.45 1.26
C GLY A 78 1.09 -10.33 2.49
N TYR A 79 1.48 -9.70 3.58
CA TYR A 79 1.59 -10.36 4.86
C TYR A 79 0.85 -9.56 5.91
N TYR A 80 0.14 -10.28 6.76
CA TYR A 80 -0.40 -9.77 8.01
C TYR A 80 0.61 -10.02 9.11
N GLN A 81 0.84 -9.01 9.95
CA GLN A 81 1.70 -9.14 11.11
C GLN A 81 0.98 -8.75 12.41
N SER A 82 1.26 -9.45 13.50
CA SER A 82 0.86 -9.01 14.85
C SER A 82 1.97 -9.29 15.86
N LEU A 83 2.34 -8.27 16.63
CA LEU A 83 3.17 -8.43 17.82
C LEU A 83 2.26 -8.67 19.02
N ARG A 84 2.59 -9.65 19.87
CA ARG A 84 1.87 -9.94 21.12
C ARG A 84 2.87 -10.08 22.26
N PRO A 85 2.68 -9.36 23.37
CA PRO A 85 3.42 -9.67 24.59
C PRO A 85 2.99 -11.04 25.11
N THR A 86 3.96 -11.83 25.55
CA THR A 86 3.78 -13.13 26.19
C THR A 86 4.58 -13.15 27.48
N GLN A 87 4.29 -14.09 28.37
CA GLN A 87 5.06 -14.26 29.63
C GLN A 87 6.55 -14.54 29.34
N MET A 88 6.87 -15.09 28.18
CA MET A 88 8.22 -15.43 27.72
C MET A 88 8.82 -14.37 26.79
N GLY A 89 8.27 -13.15 26.72
CA GLY A 89 8.78 -12.09 25.85
C GLY A 89 7.82 -11.71 24.71
N LEU A 90 8.33 -11.11 23.64
CA LEU A 90 7.50 -10.65 22.52
C LEU A 90 7.34 -11.77 21.48
N SER A 91 6.12 -12.01 21.02
CA SER A 91 5.85 -12.93 19.92
C SER A 91 5.40 -12.18 18.68
N LEU A 92 6.00 -12.50 17.54
CA LEU A 92 5.63 -12.00 16.23
C LEU A 92 4.89 -13.11 15.48
N ASN A 93 3.65 -12.84 15.12
CA ASN A 93 2.86 -13.68 14.23
C ASN A 93 2.89 -13.05 12.83
N ILE A 94 3.34 -13.82 11.84
CA ILE A 94 3.28 -13.47 10.43
C ILE A 94 2.39 -14.48 9.72
N ASN A 95 1.44 -13.99 8.94
CA ASN A 95 0.60 -14.82 8.08
C ASN A 95 0.51 -14.23 6.68
N VAL A 96 0.27 -15.08 5.69
CA VAL A 96 -0.04 -14.64 4.33
C VAL A 96 -1.38 -13.92 4.34
N SER A 97 -1.47 -12.85 3.57
CA SER A 97 -2.72 -12.16 3.30
C SER A 97 -2.77 -11.79 1.83
N ALA A 98 -3.97 -11.55 1.32
CA ALA A 98 -4.14 -10.96 0.01
C ALA A 98 -5.36 -10.04 0.01
N ARG A 99 -5.31 -9.02 -0.83
CA ARG A 99 -6.31 -7.96 -0.88
C ARG A 99 -6.55 -7.54 -2.31
N ALA A 100 -7.80 -7.19 -2.61
CA ALA A 100 -8.20 -6.62 -3.88
C ALA A 100 -7.73 -5.17 -4.04
N PHE A 101 -7.21 -4.88 -5.22
CA PHE A 101 -6.81 -3.57 -5.73
C PHE A 101 -7.41 -3.41 -7.13
N TYR A 102 -7.67 -2.17 -7.53
CA TYR A 102 -8.06 -1.91 -8.91
C TYR A 102 -6.86 -2.10 -9.84
N GLU A 103 -7.13 -2.58 -11.05
CA GLU A 103 -6.13 -2.69 -12.10
C GLU A 103 -5.50 -1.30 -12.38
N PRO A 104 -4.19 -1.24 -12.68
CA PRO A 104 -3.48 0.00 -12.92
C PRO A 104 -3.76 0.54 -14.34
N ILE A 105 -5.02 0.86 -14.61
CA ILE A 105 -5.54 1.37 -15.89
C ILE A 105 -6.03 2.81 -15.67
N PRO A 106 -5.97 3.71 -16.68
CA PRO A 106 -6.59 5.02 -16.60
C PRO A 106 -8.07 4.92 -16.14
N ALA A 107 -8.49 5.83 -15.26
CA ALA A 107 -9.83 5.73 -14.68
C ALA A 107 -10.96 5.80 -15.72
N ILE A 108 -10.73 6.50 -16.83
CA ILE A 108 -11.68 6.61 -17.95
C ILE A 108 -11.87 5.25 -18.61
N ASP A 109 -10.77 4.63 -19.04
CA ASP A 109 -10.75 3.30 -19.65
C ASP A 109 -11.33 2.24 -18.70
N PHE A 110 -11.05 2.38 -17.39
CA PHE A 110 -11.62 1.51 -16.36
C PHE A 110 -13.16 1.61 -16.31
N ILE A 111 -13.71 2.84 -16.35
CA ILE A 111 -15.15 3.08 -16.34
C ILE A 111 -15.81 2.54 -17.61
N GLU A 112 -15.24 2.80 -18.78
CA GLU A 112 -15.76 2.30 -20.06
C GLU A 112 -15.78 0.76 -20.08
N SER A 113 -14.66 0.14 -19.71
CA SER A 113 -14.48 -1.31 -19.76
C SER A 113 -15.40 -2.06 -18.80
N HIS A 114 -15.66 -1.50 -17.61
CA HIS A 114 -16.36 -2.23 -16.54
C HIS A 114 -17.79 -1.77 -16.26
N PHE A 115 -18.14 -0.51 -16.58
CA PHE A 115 -19.46 0.05 -16.29
C PHE A 115 -20.35 0.23 -17.53
N ARG A 116 -19.93 -0.24 -18.72
CA ARG A 116 -20.70 -0.12 -19.98
C ARG A 116 -21.17 1.32 -20.26
N VAL A 117 -20.36 2.29 -19.87
CA VAL A 117 -20.59 3.71 -20.12
C VAL A 117 -20.10 3.97 -21.54
N ASN A 118 -20.98 4.47 -22.41
CA ASN A 118 -20.66 4.78 -23.79
C ASN A 118 -20.37 6.29 -23.89
N PRO A 119 -19.14 6.72 -24.21
CA PRO A 119 -18.81 8.15 -24.33
C PRO A 119 -19.63 8.84 -25.43
N SER A 120 -20.15 8.09 -26.42
CA SER A 120 -21.06 8.60 -27.44
C SER A 120 -22.42 9.08 -26.91
N ARG A 121 -22.76 8.80 -25.64
CA ARG A 121 -23.98 9.35 -25.03
C ARG A 121 -23.70 10.78 -24.52
N PRO A 122 -24.49 11.78 -24.95
CA PRO A 122 -24.20 13.19 -24.66
C PRO A 122 -24.20 13.51 -23.15
N ASN A 123 -25.02 12.82 -22.36
CA ASN A 123 -25.04 12.97 -20.91
C ASN A 123 -23.84 12.32 -20.20
N GLN A 124 -23.20 11.32 -20.83
CA GLN A 124 -22.01 10.65 -20.28
C GLN A 124 -20.74 11.41 -20.67
N ALA A 125 -20.68 12.00 -21.87
CA ALA A 125 -19.57 12.84 -22.30
C ALA A 125 -19.25 13.97 -21.31
N MET A 126 -20.27 14.68 -20.79
CA MET A 126 -20.08 15.72 -19.76
C MET A 126 -19.50 15.17 -18.45
N VAL A 127 -19.84 13.93 -18.09
CA VAL A 127 -19.28 13.25 -16.91
C VAL A 127 -17.82 12.89 -17.15
N TYR A 128 -17.43 12.48 -18.36
CA TYR A 128 -16.04 12.23 -18.70
C TYR A 128 -15.19 13.49 -18.69
N ASP A 129 -15.64 14.59 -19.30
CA ASP A 129 -14.90 15.86 -19.31
C ASP A 129 -14.65 16.37 -17.89
N SER A 130 -15.63 16.23 -17.00
CA SER A 130 -15.50 16.61 -15.59
C SER A 130 -14.57 15.68 -14.80
N ILE A 131 -14.64 14.36 -14.99
CA ILE A 131 -13.71 13.42 -14.35
C ILE A 131 -12.27 13.61 -14.86
N ALA A 132 -12.09 13.77 -16.17
CA ALA A 132 -10.79 14.00 -16.80
C ALA A 132 -10.13 15.28 -16.29
N ALA A 133 -10.90 16.36 -16.10
CA ALA A 133 -10.41 17.61 -15.53
C ALA A 133 -9.92 17.47 -14.07
N VAL A 134 -10.48 16.53 -13.31
CA VAL A 134 -10.05 16.26 -11.92
C VAL A 134 -8.80 15.39 -11.86
N LEU A 135 -8.71 14.37 -12.72
CA LEU A 135 -7.60 13.41 -12.72
C LEU A 135 -6.36 13.92 -13.46
N ILE A 136 -6.55 14.80 -14.44
CA ILE A 136 -5.48 15.51 -15.13
C ILE A 136 -5.56 16.96 -14.67
N PRO A 137 -4.86 17.37 -13.60
CA PRO A 137 -4.65 18.78 -13.36
C PRO A 137 -3.97 19.33 -14.61
N SER A 138 -4.70 20.17 -15.35
CA SER A 138 -4.22 20.76 -16.59
C SER A 138 -2.80 21.31 -16.36
N ALA A 139 -1.83 20.72 -17.06
CA ALA A 139 -0.43 21.17 -17.08
C ALA A 139 -0.28 22.63 -17.59
N ALA A 140 -1.37 23.34 -17.88
CA ALA A 140 -1.38 24.63 -18.52
C ALA A 140 -1.25 25.85 -17.60
N ASN A 141 -1.26 25.72 -16.25
CA ASN A 141 -1.09 26.91 -15.38
C ASN A 141 0.31 27.12 -14.79
N THR A 142 1.30 26.30 -15.13
CA THR A 142 2.71 26.75 -15.07
C THR A 142 3.04 27.60 -16.30
N ARG A 143 2.19 28.56 -16.65
CA ARG A 143 2.50 29.56 -17.68
C ARG A 143 3.42 30.58 -17.01
N ASN A 144 4.71 30.35 -17.13
CA ASN A 144 5.79 31.25 -16.72
C ASN A 144 5.45 32.71 -17.11
N PRO A 145 5.29 33.65 -16.16
CA PRO A 145 4.86 35.02 -16.45
C PRO A 145 5.85 35.84 -17.30
N ARG A 146 6.99 35.27 -17.74
CA ARG A 146 8.02 35.97 -18.54
C ARG A 146 7.74 36.12 -20.03
N LYS A 147 6.62 35.64 -20.59
CA LYS A 147 6.24 35.95 -21.99
C LYS A 147 5.06 36.94 -22.06
N LYS A 148 5.30 38.16 -21.59
CA LYS A 148 4.59 39.35 -22.08
C LYS A 148 5.64 40.36 -22.50
N LYS A 149 6.20 40.21 -23.71
CA LYS A 149 7.10 41.20 -24.31
C LYS A 149 7.03 41.11 -25.83
N ARG A 150 6.86 42.30 -26.44
CA ARG A 150 6.65 42.61 -27.87
C ARG A 150 5.24 42.23 -28.35
N VAL A 151 4.41 43.16 -28.77
CA VAL A 151 4.67 44.31 -29.66
C VAL A 151 4.26 45.62 -29.01
#